data_AF-A0A9W6G3C6-F1
#
_entry.id   AF-A0A9W6G3C6-F1
#
_cell.length_a   1.000
_cell.length_b   1.000
_cell.length_c   1.000
_cell.angle_alpha   90.00
_cell.angle_beta   90.00
_cell.angle_gamma   90.00
#
_symmetry.space_group_name_H-M   'P 1'
#
loop_
_entity.id
_entity.type
_entity.pdbx_description
1 polymer ?
#
loop_
_entity_poly.entity_id
_entity_poly.type
_entity_poly.pdbx_seq_one_letter_code
_entity_poly.pdbx_strand_id
1 'polypeptide(L)'
;MNCPFPDEAKRTVVSYLRRSGQTVVFSEGSFVLAEGIPNLIVIEQACADGAISLAEDGAIQVCGTRIMAELDTVKLRRRVEDHLRKSATKQDIIRIAACLGIRLK
;
A
#
# COMPACT_ATOMS: atom_id res chain seq x y z
N MET A 1 -14.64 2.16 -18.27
CA MET A 1 -13.30 1.59 -17.97
C MET A 1 -13.16 1.57 -16.46
N ASN A 2 -13.43 0.44 -15.81
CA ASN A 2 -13.19 0.30 -14.37
C ASN A 2 -11.75 -0.19 -14.22
N CYS A 3 -10.82 0.70 -13.91
CA CYS A 3 -9.56 0.26 -13.35
C CYS A 3 -9.87 -0.09 -11.89
N PRO A 4 -9.90 -1.38 -11.50
CA PRO A 4 -10.19 -1.74 -10.12
C PRO A 4 -9.05 -1.18 -9.28
N PHE A 5 -9.34 -0.23 -8.40
CA PHE A 5 -8.39 0.24 -7.40
C PHE A 5 -7.87 -1.01 -6.65
N PRO A 6 -6.55 -1.30 -6.69
CA PRO A 6 -6.03 -2.60 -6.25
C PRO A 6 -6.40 -2.91 -4.80
N ASP A 7 -6.71 -4.18 -4.49
CA ASP A 7 -7.08 -4.59 -3.13
C ASP A 7 -5.97 -4.29 -2.10
N GLU A 8 -4.70 -4.36 -2.52
CA GLU A 8 -3.56 -3.97 -1.69
C GLU A 8 -3.56 -2.45 -1.40
N ALA A 9 -3.87 -1.62 -2.39
CA ALA A 9 -3.99 -0.17 -2.19
C ALA A 9 -5.17 0.16 -1.26
N LYS A 10 -6.30 -0.55 -1.39
CA LYS A 10 -7.48 -0.44 -0.50
C LYS A 10 -7.10 -0.75 0.95
N ARG A 11 -6.33 -1.82 1.18
CA ARG A 11 -5.82 -2.17 2.52
C ARG A 11 -4.90 -1.10 3.10
N THR A 12 -4.06 -0.49 2.27
CA THR A 12 -3.19 0.61 2.69
C THR A 12 -4.00 1.83 3.12
N VAL A 13 -5.02 2.21 2.35
CA VAL A 13 -5.95 3.30 2.73
C VAL A 13 -6.63 3.00 4.06
N VAL A 14 -7.22 1.82 4.22
CA VAL A 14 -7.89 1.43 5.48
C VAL A 14 -6.91 1.45 6.66
N SER A 15 -5.69 0.95 6.47
CA SER A 15 -4.67 0.94 7.51
C SER A 15 -4.22 2.35 7.88
N TYR A 16 -4.05 3.23 6.89
CA TYR A 16 -3.74 4.65 7.11
C TYR A 16 -4.84 5.36 7.90
N LEU A 17 -6.10 5.22 7.47
CA LEU A 17 -7.25 5.86 8.12
C LEU A 17 -7.42 5.36 9.56
N ARG A 18 -7.21 4.07 9.82
CA ARG A 18 -7.19 3.53 11.20
C ARG A 18 -6.08 4.13 12.06
N ARG A 19 -4.85 4.22 11.52
CA ARG A 19 -3.69 4.78 12.25
C ARG A 19 -3.88 6.27 12.56
N SER A 20 -4.54 7.01 11.68
CA SER A 20 -4.82 8.43 11.84
C SER A 20 -6.10 8.73 12.63
N GLY A 21 -6.92 7.72 12.96
CA GLY A 21 -8.22 7.92 13.62
C GLY A 21 -9.25 8.60 12.73
N GLN A 22 -9.10 8.48 11.41
CA GLN A 22 -9.94 9.12 10.41
C GLN A 22 -10.78 8.11 9.63
N THR A 23 -11.77 8.62 8.91
CA THR A 23 -12.61 7.89 7.95
C THR A 23 -12.96 8.80 6.77
N VAL A 24 -13.49 8.21 5.71
CA VAL A 24 -14.02 8.95 4.56
C VAL A 24 -15.53 9.04 4.71
N VAL A 25 -16.08 10.24 4.53
CA VAL A 25 -17.52 10.50 4.53
C VAL A 25 -17.90 11.29 3.29
N PHE A 26 -19.15 11.13 2.83
CA PHE A 26 -19.71 11.97 1.77
C PHE A 26 -20.48 13.13 2.43
N SER A 27 -20.01 14.35 2.22
CA SER A 27 -20.61 15.57 2.78
C SER A 27 -20.58 16.69 1.75
N GLU A 28 -21.66 17.46 1.70
CA GLU A 28 -21.77 18.66 0.83
C GLU A 28 -21.42 18.39 -0.65
N GLY A 29 -21.76 17.19 -1.14
CA GLY A 29 -21.52 16.81 -2.54
C GLY A 29 -20.11 16.31 -2.86
N SER A 30 -19.25 16.12 -1.86
CA SER A 30 -17.89 15.61 -2.04
C SER A 30 -17.48 14.61 -0.96
N PHE A 31 -16.44 13.82 -1.24
CA PHE A 31 -15.82 12.97 -0.22
C PHE A 31 -14.77 13.76 0.54
N VAL A 32 -14.83 13.69 1.88
CA VAL A 32 -13.92 14.36 2.79
C VAL A 32 -13.43 13.42 3.89
N LEU A 33 -12.30 13.76 4.49
CA LEU A 33 -11.79 13.09 5.69
C LEU A 33 -12.48 13.64 6.93
N ALA A 34 -12.93 12.75 7.80
CA ALA A 34 -13.51 13.08 9.10
C ALA A 34 -12.92 12.18 10.19
N GLU A 35 -13.01 12.58 11.45
CA GLU A 35 -12.64 11.70 12.56
C GLU A 35 -13.61 10.51 12.67
N GLY A 36 -13.07 9.31 12.92
CA GLY A 36 -13.89 8.13 13.14
C GLY A 36 -13.27 6.81 12.68
N ILE A 37 -14.14 5.80 12.59
CA ILE A 37 -13.74 4.44 12.19
C ILE A 37 -13.95 4.27 10.68
N PRO A 38 -12.96 3.75 9.93
CA PRO A 38 -13.07 3.50 8.50
C PRO A 38 -14.27 2.61 8.13
N ASN A 39 -15.13 3.13 7.25
CA ASN A 39 -16.24 2.36 6.67
C ASN A 39 -15.82 1.86 5.27
N LEU A 40 -15.74 0.53 5.11
CA LEU A 40 -15.29 -0.10 3.87
C LEU A 40 -16.20 0.22 2.68
N ILE A 41 -17.52 0.29 2.89
CA ILE A 41 -18.49 0.57 1.83
C ILE A 41 -18.28 1.99 1.28
N VAL A 42 -18.08 2.97 2.18
CA VAL A 42 -17.85 4.36 1.78
C VAL A 42 -16.50 4.53 1.10
N ILE A 43 -15.48 3.79 1.54
CA ILE A 43 -14.17 3.78 0.89
C ILE A 43 -14.25 3.18 -0.52
N GLU A 44 -15.00 2.09 -0.70
CA GLU A 44 -15.23 1.49 -2.02
C GLU A 44 -15.94 2.46 -2.96
N GLN A 45 -16.96 3.17 -2.47
CA GLN A 45 -17.65 4.20 -3.23
C GLN A 45 -16.70 5.37 -3.59
N ALA A 46 -15.92 5.86 -2.62
CA ALA A 46 -14.95 6.93 -2.85
C ALA A 46 -13.85 6.53 -3.87
N CYS A 47 -13.47 5.26 -3.94
CA CYS A 47 -12.60 4.73 -5.00
C CYS A 47 -13.29 4.74 -6.36
N ALA A 48 -14.56 4.31 -6.43
CA ALA A 48 -15.33 4.28 -7.67
C ALA A 48 -15.55 5.70 -8.24
N ASP A 49 -15.75 6.67 -7.35
CA ASP A 49 -16.01 8.07 -7.68
C ASP A 49 -14.70 8.88 -7.86
N GLY A 50 -13.53 8.24 -7.74
CA GLY A 50 -12.21 8.84 -7.98
C GLY A 50 -11.67 9.74 -6.85
N ALA A 51 -12.40 9.89 -5.76
CA ALA A 51 -11.94 10.60 -4.57
C ALA A 51 -10.77 9.89 -3.85
N ILE A 52 -10.62 8.58 -4.11
CA ILE A 52 -9.45 7.79 -3.75
C ILE A 52 -8.83 7.25 -5.03
N SER A 53 -7.57 7.57 -5.30
CA SER A 53 -6.90 7.20 -6.55
C SER A 53 -5.42 6.88 -6.34
N LEU A 54 -4.84 6.13 -7.28
CA LEU A 54 -3.41 5.82 -7.31
C LEU A 54 -2.73 6.78 -8.30
N ALA A 55 -1.72 7.49 -7.84
CA ALA A 55 -0.88 8.32 -8.69
C ALA A 55 0.16 7.48 -9.45
N GLU A 56 0.70 8.01 -10.54
CA GLU A 56 1.68 7.32 -11.39
C GLU A 56 2.98 6.96 -10.64
N ASP A 57 3.32 7.76 -9.63
CA ASP A 57 4.49 7.53 -8.76
C ASP A 57 4.23 6.51 -7.63
N GLY A 58 3.07 5.85 -7.65
CA GLY A 58 2.68 4.84 -6.67
C GLY A 58 2.16 5.41 -5.34
N ALA A 59 2.04 6.74 -5.20
CA ALA A 59 1.34 7.32 -4.06
C ALA A 59 -0.16 7.11 -4.16
N ILE A 60 -0.83 7.00 -3.02
CA ILE A 60 -2.30 6.95 -2.98
C ILE A 60 -2.79 8.34 -2.59
N GLN A 61 -3.75 8.87 -3.34
CA GLN A 61 -4.50 10.07 -2.95
C GLN A 61 -5.81 9.67 -2.27
N VAL A 62 -6.10 10.30 -1.13
CA VAL A 62 -7.32 10.10 -0.35
C VAL A 62 -7.91 11.48 -0.06
N CYS A 63 -8.99 11.86 -0.76
CA CYS A 63 -9.65 13.16 -0.60
C CYS A 63 -8.66 14.34 -0.64
N GLY A 64 -7.70 14.32 -1.58
CA GLY A 64 -6.64 15.33 -1.72
C GLY A 64 -5.43 15.15 -0.80
N THR A 65 -5.49 14.23 0.17
CA THR A 65 -4.34 13.88 1.02
C THR A 65 -3.50 12.82 0.32
N ARG A 66 -2.22 13.13 0.10
CA ARG A 66 -1.27 12.20 -0.49
C ARG A 66 -0.66 11.33 0.60
N ILE A 67 -0.90 10.03 0.53
CA ILE A 67 -0.25 9.03 1.38
C ILE A 67 0.76 8.25 0.54
N MET A 68 2.00 8.21 1.01
CA MET A 68 2.93 7.22 0.52
C MET A 68 2.48 5.89 1.09
N ALA A 69 2.26 4.90 0.22
CA ALA A 69 2.18 3.54 0.68
C ALA A 69 3.53 3.22 1.33
N GLU A 70 3.61 3.35 2.66
CA GLU A 70 4.70 2.78 3.42
C GLU A 70 4.62 1.27 3.14
N LEU A 71 5.38 0.83 2.15
CA LEU A 71 5.71 -0.57 1.98
C LEU A 71 6.17 -1.01 3.36
N ASP A 72 5.42 -1.94 3.97
CA ASP A 72 5.81 -2.56 5.22
C ASP A 72 7.13 -3.29 4.94
N THR A 73 8.24 -2.57 5.09
CA THR A 73 9.57 -2.98 4.65
C THR A 73 9.98 -4.26 5.35
N VAL A 74 9.44 -4.50 6.55
CA VAL A 74 9.59 -5.72 7.33
C VAL A 74 8.88 -6.89 6.64
N LYS A 75 7.60 -6.74 6.26
CA LYS A 75 6.88 -7.78 5.51
C LYS A 75 7.47 -8.02 4.13
N LEU A 76 7.89 -6.96 3.43
CA LEU A 76 8.49 -7.07 2.10
C LEU A 76 9.82 -7.82 2.19
N ARG A 77 10.68 -7.42 3.14
CA ARG A 77 11.93 -8.11 3.44
C ARG A 77 11.68 -9.58 3.75
N ARG A 78 10.70 -9.90 4.58
CA ARG A 78 10.36 -11.29 4.94
C ARG A 78 9.87 -12.09 3.73
N ARG A 79 9.02 -11.52 2.88
CA ARG A 79 8.58 -12.13 1.61
C ARG A 79 9.77 -12.42 0.68
N VAL A 80 10.68 -11.46 0.55
CA VAL A 80 11.90 -11.60 -0.26
C VAL A 80 12.81 -12.67 0.33
N GLU A 81 13.05 -12.67 1.64
CA GLU A 81 13.84 -13.69 2.34
C GLU A 81 13.23 -15.10 2.19
N ASP A 82 11.91 -15.24 2.36
CA ASP A 82 11.20 -16.51 2.19
C ASP A 82 11.24 -17.00 0.74
N HIS A 83 11.14 -16.10 -0.24
CA HIS A 83 11.27 -16.45 -1.66
C HIS A 83 12.70 -16.88 -1.99
N LEU A 84 13.71 -16.12 -1.56
CA LEU A 84 15.13 -16.47 -1.74
C LEU A 84 15.45 -17.82 -1.09
N ARG A 85 14.90 -18.13 0.09
CA ARG A 85 15.07 -19.44 0.74
C ARG A 85 14.48 -20.60 -0.07
N LYS A 86 13.38 -20.37 -0.79
CA LYS A 86 12.67 -21.42 -1.55
C LYS A 86 13.19 -21.57 -2.98
N SER A 87 13.65 -20.49 -3.58
CA SER A 87 13.88 -20.40 -5.03
C SER A 87 15.35 -20.27 -5.40
N ALA A 88 16.19 -19.75 -4.49
CA ALA A 88 17.60 -19.54 -4.76
C ALA A 88 18.44 -20.68 -4.18
N THR A 89 19.31 -21.25 -4.98
CA THR A 89 20.32 -22.18 -4.47
C THR A 89 21.33 -21.39 -3.62
N LYS A 90 22.08 -22.08 -2.74
CA LYS A 90 23.16 -21.42 -1.98
C LYS A 90 24.13 -20.66 -2.90
N GLN A 91 24.37 -21.16 -4.12
CA GLN A 91 25.23 -20.49 -5.10
C GLN A 91 24.62 -19.19 -5.64
N ASP A 92 23.31 -19.15 -5.87
CA ASP A 92 22.62 -17.93 -6.33
C ASP A 92 22.64 -16.84 -5.27
N ILE A 93 22.44 -17.21 -4.00
CA ILE A 93 22.53 -16.29 -2.87
C ILE A 93 23.95 -15.71 -2.74
N ILE A 94 24.99 -16.54 -2.92
CA ILE A 94 26.39 -16.09 -2.91
C ILE A 94 26.67 -15.14 -4.08
N ARG A 95 26.18 -15.44 -5.29
CA ARG A 95 26.35 -14.55 -6.46
C ARG A 95 25.64 -13.22 -6.27
N ILE A 96 24.41 -13.22 -5.79
CA ILE A 96 23.65 -12.00 -5.49
C ILE A 96 24.38 -11.18 -4.43
N ALA A 97 24.85 -11.80 -3.35
CA ALA A 97 25.60 -11.11 -2.30
C ALA A 97 26.92 -10.52 -2.82
N ALA A 98 27.65 -11.24 -3.68
CA ALA A 98 28.86 -10.74 -4.33
C ALA A 98 28.59 -9.52 -5.23
N CYS A 99 27.51 -9.56 -6.04
CA CYS A 99 27.10 -8.42 -6.88
C CYS A 99 26.67 -7.20 -6.06
N LEU A 100 26.15 -7.41 -4.84
CA LEU A 100 25.78 -6.35 -3.91
C LEU A 100 26.93 -5.90 -2.99
N GLY A 101 28.13 -6.49 -3.13
CA GLY A 101 29.29 -6.16 -2.29
C GLY A 101 29.21 -6.67 -0.84
N ILE A 102 28.31 -7.60 -0.56
CA ILE A 102 28.07 -8.15 0.79
C ILE A 102 28.94 -9.40 0.98
N ARG A 103 29.80 -9.39 2.01
CA ARG A 103 30.53 -10.58 2.43
C ARG A 103 29.67 -11.44 3.37
N LEU A 104 29.15 -12.54 2.84
CA LEU A 104 28.53 -13.59 3.64
C LEU A 104 29.64 -14.38 4.36
N LYS A 105 29.59 -14.45 5.69
CA LYS A 105 30.50 -15.26 6.53
C LYS A 105 29.99 -16.69 6.65
#